data_AF-A0A0N4ZZS6-F1
#
_entry.id   AF-A0A0N4ZZS6-F1
#
_cell.length_a   1.000
_cell.length_b   1.000
_cell.length_c   1.000
_cell.angle_alpha   90.00
_cell.angle_beta   90.00
_cell.angle_gamma   90.00
#
_symmetry.space_group_name_H-M   'P 1'
#
loop_
_entity.id
_entity.type
_entity.pdbx_description
1 polymer ?
#
loop_
_entity_poly.entity_id
_entity_poly.type
_entity_poly.pdbx_seq_one_letter_code
_entity_poly.pdbx_strand_id
1 'polypeptide(L)'
;MENGFSAAEDPTLLALEEQAFTEIGERKVLNNKTPELQFFPTGEGFYDYVKDQYIYQYKDHLGNVRVSFGRNSVGALEIVDANDYYPFGMNHLKTGGAYFGAGAYQNYKYQGQELQETGFYSFKWRNYMPDVGRFFNIDPLSEKFPHNSTYAFSENRVIDAVELEGLEAWLIHGTWSDNSSFSKPVNDLAKKIGGGTVYSNNWSGENNKSARTQAATDLYNNIISTRNNIFGTNTTNKPIVLLGHSHGGNVAIETFNMLTERFNTDMKNGLLSEMPEMTLVTVNTPVRSDYQLSDDASGVVDHVNVYADRDSVQKNGGNVINLGEANQIYRNAININYQDQISRTDSSGCGVTNHCGTASENAKVWAPQVQSQVNTGRALNKTLKPQ
;
A
#
# COMPACT_ATOMS: atom_id res chain seq x y z
N MET A 1 28.83 8.39 -68.12
CA MET A 1 28.17 7.08 -68.00
C MET A 1 29.11 6.22 -67.16
N GLU A 2 28.82 5.68 -66.00
CA GLU A 2 27.66 5.58 -65.08
C GLU A 2 28.29 5.27 -63.71
N ASN A 3 27.95 6.02 -62.66
CA ASN A 3 27.23 5.59 -61.45
C ASN A 3 27.79 4.36 -60.70
N GLY A 4 28.22 4.60 -59.45
CA GLY A 4 28.43 3.57 -58.44
C GLY A 4 28.53 4.19 -57.05
N PHE A 5 27.38 4.38 -56.39
CA PHE A 5 27.23 4.85 -55.01
C PHE A 5 27.99 3.93 -54.04
N SER A 6 28.87 4.49 -53.21
CA SER A 6 29.44 3.80 -52.04
C SER A 6 28.34 3.65 -50.98
N ALA A 7 28.11 2.42 -50.53
CA ALA A 7 27.15 2.11 -49.48
C ALA A 7 27.51 2.86 -48.20
N ALA A 8 26.50 3.50 -47.60
CA ALA A 8 26.58 4.12 -46.29
C ALA A 8 26.86 3.04 -45.22
N GLU A 9 27.73 3.36 -44.28
CA GLU A 9 27.95 2.55 -43.07
C GLU A 9 26.60 2.33 -42.36
N ASP A 10 26.33 1.08 -41.99
CA ASP A 10 25.10 0.68 -41.30
C ASP A 10 25.12 1.25 -39.86
N PRO A 11 24.22 2.19 -39.52
CA PRO A 11 24.20 2.83 -38.21
C PRO A 11 23.77 1.89 -37.07
N THR A 12 23.38 0.64 -37.38
CA THR A 12 23.04 -0.36 -36.34
C THR A 12 24.26 -0.91 -35.59
N LEU A 13 25.49 -0.76 -36.12
CA LEU A 13 26.71 -1.17 -35.41
C LEU A 13 27.04 -0.31 -34.18
N LEU A 14 26.44 0.89 -34.05
CA LEU A 14 26.60 1.78 -32.90
C LEU A 14 25.50 1.61 -31.83
N ALA A 15 24.55 0.69 -32.04
CA ALA A 15 23.37 0.51 -31.18
C ALA A 15 23.43 -0.76 -30.30
N LEU A 16 24.61 -1.32 -30.07
CA LEU A 16 24.78 -2.48 -29.18
C LEU A 16 25.27 -2.00 -27.80
N GLU A 17 24.37 -2.00 -26.82
CA GLU A 17 24.75 -1.93 -25.42
C GLU A 17 25.49 -3.23 -25.04
N GLU A 18 26.79 -3.11 -24.72
CA GLU A 18 27.67 -4.23 -24.35
C GLU A 18 27.27 -4.99 -23.07
N GLN A 19 26.19 -4.61 -22.38
CA GLN A 19 25.87 -5.19 -21.06
C GLN A 19 25.03 -6.46 -21.09
N ALA A 20 24.58 -6.95 -22.25
CA ALA A 20 23.59 -8.04 -22.31
C ALA A 20 24.13 -9.45 -22.60
N PHE A 21 25.38 -9.64 -23.04
CA PHE A 21 25.89 -10.98 -23.37
C PHE A 21 27.33 -11.19 -22.91
N THR A 22 27.53 -12.13 -21.97
CA THR A 22 28.87 -12.62 -21.57
C THR A 22 29.20 -13.90 -22.34
N GLU A 23 30.35 -13.94 -23.01
CA GLU A 23 30.84 -15.15 -23.67
C GLU A 23 31.04 -16.31 -22.66
N ILE A 24 30.76 -17.53 -23.12
CA ILE A 24 30.91 -18.77 -22.37
C ILE A 24 32.40 -19.06 -22.16
N GLY A 25 33.04 -18.39 -21.21
CA GLY A 25 34.46 -18.58 -20.93
C GLY A 25 35.01 -17.75 -19.77
N GLU A 26 34.47 -16.56 -19.53
CA GLU A 26 34.88 -15.71 -18.41
C GLU A 26 33.67 -15.10 -17.71
N ARG A 27 33.04 -15.89 -16.83
CA ARG A 27 32.07 -15.34 -15.88
C ARG A 27 32.84 -14.57 -14.82
N LYS A 28 33.25 -13.32 -15.14
CA LYS A 28 33.64 -12.36 -14.12
C LYS A 28 32.42 -12.15 -13.24
N VAL A 29 32.42 -12.74 -12.05
CA VAL A 29 31.47 -12.40 -10.99
C VAL A 29 31.82 -10.98 -10.58
N LEU A 30 31.22 -10.01 -11.25
CA LEU A 30 31.24 -8.65 -10.77
C LEU A 30 30.43 -8.66 -9.47
N ASN A 31 31.09 -8.38 -8.34
CA ASN A 31 30.40 -8.04 -7.10
C ASN A 31 29.73 -6.68 -7.32
N ASN A 32 28.60 -6.67 -8.04
CA ASN A 32 27.77 -5.50 -8.30
C ASN A 32 26.94 -5.14 -7.05
N LYS A 33 27.50 -5.30 -5.85
CA LYS A 33 26.84 -4.83 -4.64
C LYS A 33 27.01 -3.33 -4.53
N THR A 34 25.90 -2.60 -4.54
CA THR A 34 25.91 -1.16 -4.26
C THR A 34 26.39 -0.97 -2.81
N PRO A 35 27.53 -0.29 -2.57
CA PRO A 35 28.16 -0.26 -1.25
C PRO A 35 27.31 0.43 -0.17
N GLU A 36 26.33 1.24 -0.55
CA GLU A 36 25.46 1.98 0.37
C GLU A 36 24.18 1.23 0.75
N LEU A 37 23.72 0.29 -0.08
CA LEU A 37 22.47 -0.43 0.17
C LEU A 37 22.70 -1.52 1.23
N GLN A 38 22.08 -1.39 2.40
CA GLN A 38 22.23 -2.39 3.47
C GLN A 38 21.14 -3.46 3.45
N PHE A 39 19.89 -3.04 3.24
CA PHE A 39 18.73 -3.92 3.19
C PHE A 39 17.62 -3.23 2.40
N PHE A 40 16.62 -4.00 1.99
CA PHE A 40 15.36 -3.46 1.46
C PHE A 40 14.18 -4.31 1.94
N PRO A 41 13.00 -3.72 2.16
CA PRO A 41 11.84 -4.48 2.63
C PRO A 41 11.31 -5.49 1.60
N THR A 42 10.58 -6.48 2.11
CA THR A 42 9.90 -7.52 1.35
C THR A 42 8.53 -7.78 1.97
N GLY A 43 7.63 -8.48 1.24
CA GLY A 43 6.26 -8.78 1.68
C GLY A 43 6.12 -9.21 3.15
N GLU A 44 7.05 -10.06 3.60
CA GLU A 44 7.03 -10.72 4.92
C GLU A 44 8.13 -10.21 5.87
N GLY A 45 8.89 -9.18 5.49
CA GLY A 45 10.03 -8.69 6.28
C GLY A 45 11.02 -7.88 5.45
N PHE A 46 12.27 -8.33 5.35
CA PHE A 46 13.38 -7.63 4.69
C PHE A 46 14.30 -8.59 3.95
N TYR A 47 15.03 -8.09 2.97
CA TYR A 47 16.20 -8.73 2.41
C TYR A 47 17.45 -8.00 2.90
N ASP A 48 18.29 -8.70 3.65
CA ASP A 48 19.61 -8.21 4.07
C ASP A 48 20.56 -8.30 2.87
N TYR A 49 20.82 -7.16 2.24
CA TYR A 49 21.61 -7.07 1.02
C TYR A 49 23.08 -7.37 1.27
N VAL A 50 23.57 -7.10 2.47
CA VAL A 50 24.96 -7.40 2.84
C VAL A 50 25.16 -8.91 2.95
N LYS A 51 24.22 -9.61 3.61
CA LYS A 51 24.30 -11.05 3.89
C LYS A 51 23.66 -11.96 2.84
N ASP A 52 23.01 -11.40 1.82
CA ASP A 52 22.22 -12.14 0.82
C ASP A 52 21.17 -13.05 1.46
N GLN A 53 20.44 -12.52 2.43
CA GLN A 53 19.54 -13.32 3.25
C GLN A 53 18.16 -12.67 3.39
N TYR A 54 17.11 -13.48 3.20
CA TYR A 54 15.76 -13.08 3.58
C TYR A 54 15.57 -13.16 5.10
N ILE A 55 15.03 -12.08 5.64
CA ILE A 55 14.59 -11.93 7.03
C ILE A 55 13.07 -11.82 7.03
N TYR A 56 12.44 -12.70 7.79
CA TYR A 56 10.99 -12.74 7.97
C TYR A 56 10.63 -12.15 9.32
N GLN A 57 9.46 -11.52 9.40
CA GLN A 57 8.96 -10.88 10.62
C GLN A 57 7.61 -11.44 11.04
N TYR A 58 7.54 -11.90 12.29
CA TYR A 58 6.29 -12.19 12.95
C TYR A 58 5.81 -10.94 13.69
N LYS A 59 4.64 -10.43 13.29
CA LYS A 59 4.05 -9.18 13.80
C LYS A 59 2.78 -9.45 14.61
N ASP A 60 2.49 -8.60 15.59
CA ASP A 60 1.23 -8.65 16.34
C ASP A 60 0.07 -7.95 15.60
N HIS A 61 -1.10 -7.85 16.24
CA HIS A 61 -2.33 -7.31 15.63
C HIS A 61 -2.26 -5.81 15.30
N LEU A 62 -1.34 -5.06 15.91
CA LEU A 62 -1.06 -3.65 15.61
C LEU A 62 0.11 -3.49 14.64
N GLY A 63 0.71 -4.60 14.20
CA GLY A 63 1.86 -4.60 13.28
C GLY A 63 3.20 -4.42 13.99
N ASN A 64 3.29 -4.55 15.32
CA ASN A 64 4.57 -4.48 16.02
C ASN A 64 5.38 -5.74 15.74
N VAL A 65 6.65 -5.58 15.39
CA VAL A 65 7.56 -6.71 15.11
C VAL A 65 7.91 -7.43 16.41
N ARG A 66 7.46 -8.67 16.58
CA ARG A 66 7.73 -9.49 17.78
C ARG A 66 8.97 -10.35 17.62
N VAL A 67 9.13 -10.99 16.46
CA VAL A 67 10.27 -11.84 16.15
C VAL A 67 10.71 -11.57 14.72
N SER A 68 12.01 -11.35 14.51
CA SER A 68 12.62 -11.42 13.19
C SER A 68 13.46 -12.69 13.11
N PHE A 69 13.36 -13.43 12.01
CA PHE A 69 14.07 -14.70 11.84
C PHE A 69 14.49 -14.92 10.39
N GLY A 70 15.53 -15.72 10.18
CA GLY A 70 16.02 -16.08 8.86
C GLY A 70 16.71 -17.43 8.86
N ARG A 71 17.41 -17.76 7.77
CA ARG A 71 18.23 -18.98 7.70
C ARG A 71 19.70 -18.62 7.80
N ASN A 72 20.42 -19.28 8.69
CA ASN A 72 21.87 -19.15 8.77
C ASN A 72 22.58 -19.80 7.57
N SER A 73 23.90 -19.70 7.51
CA SER A 73 24.73 -20.25 6.42
C SER A 73 24.64 -21.78 6.26
N VAL A 74 24.15 -22.50 7.27
CA VAL A 74 23.92 -23.96 7.25
C VAL A 74 22.47 -24.29 6.88
N GLY A 75 21.64 -23.28 6.60
CA GLY A 75 20.24 -23.41 6.22
C GLY A 75 19.28 -23.61 7.40
N ALA A 76 19.76 -23.57 8.64
CA ALA A 76 18.95 -23.71 9.84
C ALA A 76 18.23 -22.41 10.20
N LEU A 77 17.04 -22.52 10.78
CA LEU A 77 16.25 -21.37 11.25
C LEU A 77 16.94 -20.69 12.44
N GLU A 78 17.05 -19.37 12.39
CA GLU A 78 17.68 -18.56 13.43
C GLU A 78 16.82 -17.32 13.72
N ILE A 79 16.59 -17.05 15.01
CA ILE A 79 15.99 -15.79 15.46
C ILE A 79 17.09 -14.72 15.44
N VAL A 80 16.88 -13.66 14.68
CA VAL A 80 17.83 -12.55 14.53
C VAL A 80 17.45 -11.32 15.37
N ASP A 81 16.20 -11.24 15.81
CA ASP A 81 15.71 -10.21 16.73
C ASP A 81 14.45 -10.68 17.46
N ALA A 82 14.29 -10.31 18.73
CA ALA A 82 13.13 -10.66 19.55
C ALA A 82 12.72 -9.45 20.41
N ASN A 83 11.47 -9.04 20.28
CA ASN A 83 10.96 -7.82 20.89
C ASN A 83 9.64 -8.08 21.62
N ASP A 84 9.61 -7.74 22.90
CA ASP A 84 8.38 -7.65 23.67
C ASP A 84 8.14 -6.19 24.05
N TYR A 85 6.93 -5.68 23.83
CA TYR A 85 6.64 -4.26 24.08
C TYR A 85 5.73 -4.11 25.30
N TYR A 86 6.04 -3.09 26.11
CA TYR A 86 5.05 -2.44 26.96
C TYR A 86 3.96 -1.80 26.07
N PRO A 87 2.76 -1.52 26.61
CA PRO A 87 1.65 -0.97 25.80
C PRO A 87 2.00 0.28 24.99
N PHE A 88 2.86 1.16 25.51
CA PHE A 88 3.28 2.38 24.82
C PHE A 88 4.55 2.19 23.96
N GLY A 89 4.90 0.95 23.61
CA GLY A 89 5.94 0.67 22.62
C GLY A 89 7.37 0.64 23.14
N MET A 90 7.62 0.87 24.43
CA MET A 90 8.93 0.63 25.03
C MET A 90 9.22 -0.88 25.03
N ASN A 91 10.39 -1.27 24.55
CA ASN A 91 10.81 -2.67 24.52
C ASN A 91 11.18 -3.17 25.94
N HIS A 92 10.80 -4.41 26.27
CA HIS A 92 11.21 -5.09 27.49
C HIS A 92 12.71 -5.42 27.40
N LEU A 93 13.47 -5.04 28.43
CA LEU A 93 14.91 -5.32 28.53
C LEU A 93 15.28 -6.81 28.64
N LYS A 94 14.33 -7.75 28.53
CA LYS A 94 14.52 -9.17 28.90
C LYS A 94 15.00 -10.10 27.77
N THR A 95 15.28 -9.61 26.57
CA THR A 95 15.80 -10.43 25.46
C THR A 95 16.87 -9.70 24.65
N GLY A 96 18.07 -9.57 25.21
CA GLY A 96 19.24 -9.07 24.46
C GLY A 96 19.29 -7.55 24.35
N GLY A 97 20.51 -7.01 24.17
CA GLY A 97 20.79 -5.58 24.21
C GLY A 97 19.88 -4.77 23.27
N ALA A 98 19.42 -3.62 23.74
CA ALA A 98 18.74 -2.66 22.89
C ALA A 98 19.64 -2.35 21.69
N TYR A 99 19.20 -2.75 20.50
CA TYR A 99 19.92 -2.49 19.27
C TYR A 99 19.73 -1.00 18.94
N PHE A 100 20.74 -0.19 19.25
CA PHE A 100 20.86 1.20 18.82
C PHE A 100 21.79 1.30 17.60
N GLY A 101 21.69 0.34 16.69
CA GLY A 101 22.53 0.29 15.51
C GLY A 101 21.97 1.21 14.43
N ALA A 102 22.75 2.19 13.99
CA ALA A 102 22.38 3.04 12.84
C ALA A 102 22.09 2.18 11.60
N GLY A 103 20.97 2.45 10.92
CA GLY A 103 20.72 1.95 9.56
C GLY A 103 20.52 0.44 9.42
N ALA A 104 19.94 -0.25 10.42
CA ALA A 104 19.70 -1.69 10.35
C ALA A 104 18.19 -2.01 10.27
N TYR A 105 17.80 -3.10 9.58
CA TYR A 105 16.39 -3.51 9.49
C TYR A 105 15.75 -3.78 10.87
N GLN A 106 16.57 -4.09 11.87
CA GLN A 106 16.14 -4.29 13.26
C GLN A 106 15.56 -3.02 13.89
N ASN A 107 15.78 -1.83 13.31
CA ASN A 107 15.27 -0.57 13.84
C ASN A 107 13.76 -0.41 13.60
N TYR A 108 13.19 -1.09 12.60
CA TYR A 108 11.75 -1.04 12.33
C TYR A 108 11.01 -1.98 13.28
N LYS A 109 10.42 -1.42 14.33
CA LYS A 109 9.91 -2.19 15.48
C LYS A 109 8.43 -1.91 15.76
N TYR A 110 8.15 -0.93 16.61
CA TYR A 110 6.80 -0.60 17.06
C TYR A 110 5.99 0.11 15.97
N GLN A 111 4.83 -0.45 15.64
CA GLN A 111 3.96 -0.04 14.52
C GLN A 111 4.72 0.15 13.18
N GLY A 112 5.80 -0.61 12.98
CA GLY A 112 6.67 -0.51 11.80
C GLY A 112 7.47 0.78 11.69
N GLN A 113 7.52 1.61 12.74
CA GLN A 113 8.29 2.84 12.75
C GLN A 113 9.74 2.57 13.14
N GLU A 114 10.63 3.41 12.64
CA GLU A 114 12.06 3.33 12.90
C GLU A 114 12.39 3.85 14.30
N LEU A 115 13.03 3.01 15.11
CA LEU A 115 13.63 3.38 16.37
C LEU A 115 14.98 4.07 16.12
N GLN A 116 15.06 5.34 16.50
CA GLN A 116 16.25 6.16 16.38
C GLN A 116 17.23 5.88 17.54
N GLU A 117 18.48 6.30 17.38
CA GLU A 117 19.53 6.20 18.41
C GLU A 117 19.16 6.91 19.72
N THR A 118 18.29 7.92 19.64
CA THR A 118 17.73 8.64 20.79
C THR A 118 16.74 7.82 21.62
N GLY A 119 16.33 6.63 21.13
CA GLY A 119 15.26 5.82 21.71
C GLY A 119 13.86 6.29 21.30
N PHE A 120 13.75 7.26 20.38
CA PHE A 120 12.47 7.73 19.87
C PHE A 120 12.05 6.95 18.63
N TYR A 121 10.75 6.74 18.47
CA TYR A 121 10.23 6.29 17.19
C TYR A 121 10.01 7.49 16.27
N SER A 122 10.60 7.43 15.08
CA SER A 122 10.39 8.42 14.03
C SER A 122 9.07 8.13 13.31
N PHE A 123 8.04 8.90 13.64
CA PHE A 123 6.83 8.99 12.82
C PHE A 123 7.01 10.14 11.82
N LYS A 124 6.32 10.07 10.69
CA LYS A 124 6.42 10.99 9.54
C LYS A 124 6.35 12.47 9.94
N TRP A 125 5.61 12.79 11.00
CA TRP A 125 5.33 14.17 11.40
C TRP A 125 5.87 14.56 12.77
N ARG A 126 6.20 13.59 13.61
CA ARG A 126 6.51 13.81 15.02
C ARG A 126 7.44 12.72 15.53
N ASN A 127 8.29 13.05 16.49
CA ASN A 127 9.09 12.04 17.19
C ASN A 127 8.33 11.54 18.41
N TYR A 128 8.14 10.23 18.51
CA TYR A 128 7.41 9.59 19.60
C TYR A 128 8.37 9.09 20.68
N MET A 129 8.07 9.41 21.93
CA MET A 129 8.79 8.97 23.11
C MET A 129 8.06 7.77 23.73
N PRO A 130 8.47 6.52 23.43
CA PRO A 130 7.77 5.33 23.93
C PRO A 130 7.90 5.15 25.45
N ASP A 131 8.88 5.79 26.07
CA ASP A 131 9.11 5.80 27.50
C ASP A 131 8.12 6.66 28.28
N VAL A 132 7.74 7.79 27.70
CA VAL A 132 6.72 8.70 28.25
C VAL A 132 5.32 8.38 27.72
N GLY A 133 5.22 7.74 26.56
CA GLY A 133 3.94 7.47 25.89
C GLY A 133 3.34 8.71 25.23
N ARG A 134 4.18 9.66 24.79
CA ARG A 134 3.78 10.95 24.20
C ARG A 134 4.64 11.32 23.02
N PHE A 135 4.12 12.17 22.14
CA PHE A 135 4.97 12.83 21.15
C PHE A 135 5.84 13.90 21.81
N PHE A 136 7.05 14.06 21.30
CA PHE A 136 7.95 15.14 21.64
C PHE A 136 7.47 16.48 21.05
N ASN A 137 6.84 16.43 19.87
CA ASN A 137 6.38 17.61 19.13
C ASN A 137 4.86 17.82 19.29
N ILE A 138 4.42 19.09 19.26
CA ILE A 138 3.01 19.47 19.20
C ILE A 138 2.37 18.92 17.92
N ASP A 139 1.17 18.37 18.03
CA ASP A 139 0.35 17.95 16.90
C ASP A 139 0.07 19.14 15.95
N PRO A 140 0.44 19.04 14.66
CA PRO A 140 0.07 20.04 13.66
C PRO A 140 -1.43 20.29 13.56
N LEU A 141 -2.27 19.35 14.02
CA LEU A 141 -3.72 19.46 14.03
C LEU A 141 -4.31 19.86 15.38
N SER A 142 -3.48 20.21 16.37
CA SER A 142 -3.90 20.51 17.74
C SER A 142 -5.07 21.50 17.84
N GLU A 143 -5.10 22.54 16.99
CA GLU A 143 -6.19 23.54 16.99
C GLU A 143 -7.57 22.96 16.66
N LYS A 144 -7.62 21.84 15.91
CA LYS A 144 -8.88 21.18 15.51
C LYS A 144 -9.39 20.21 16.56
N PHE A 145 -8.52 19.80 17.48
CA PHE A 145 -8.83 18.86 18.55
C PHE A 145 -8.57 19.50 19.92
N PRO A 146 -9.27 20.60 20.28
CA PRO A 146 -9.03 21.31 21.54
C PRO A 146 -9.34 20.45 22.78
N HIS A 147 -10.08 19.35 22.61
CA HIS A 147 -10.40 18.38 23.66
C HIS A 147 -9.34 17.29 23.82
N ASN A 148 -8.39 17.15 22.87
CA ASN A 148 -7.34 16.15 22.91
C ASN A 148 -6.00 16.81 23.31
N SER A 149 -5.10 16.02 23.91
CA SER A 149 -3.76 16.54 24.22
C SER A 149 -2.99 16.75 22.91
N THR A 150 -2.30 17.89 22.81
CA THR A 150 -1.43 18.21 21.66
C THR A 150 -0.22 17.27 21.54
N TYR A 151 0.02 16.42 22.53
CA TYR A 151 1.10 15.42 22.55
C TYR A 151 0.55 13.99 22.64
N ALA A 152 -0.76 13.80 22.45
CA ALA A 152 -1.40 12.50 22.56
C ALA A 152 -0.84 11.53 21.52
N PHE A 153 -0.61 10.29 21.94
CA PHE A 153 -0.29 9.17 21.06
C PHE A 153 -1.48 8.22 21.00
N SER A 154 -2.04 8.01 19.80
CA SER A 154 -3.18 7.12 19.57
C SER A 154 -4.34 7.31 20.56
N GLU A 155 -4.58 8.53 21.05
CA GLU A 155 -5.60 8.85 22.08
C GLU A 155 -5.55 7.96 23.35
N ASN A 156 -4.36 7.46 23.72
CA ASN A 156 -4.15 6.46 24.79
C ASN A 156 -4.81 5.09 24.54
N ARG A 157 -5.27 4.81 23.32
CA ARG A 157 -5.82 3.52 22.89
C ARG A 157 -4.76 2.60 22.30
N VAL A 158 -3.64 2.44 23.01
CA VAL A 158 -2.43 1.78 22.51
C VAL A 158 -2.51 0.25 22.43
N ILE A 159 -3.64 -0.35 22.83
CA ILE A 159 -3.89 -1.79 22.73
C ILE A 159 -4.68 -2.13 21.46
N ASP A 160 -5.54 -1.23 20.99
CA ASP A 160 -6.49 -1.50 19.91
C ASP A 160 -6.50 -0.44 18.79
N ALA A 161 -5.70 0.62 18.93
CA ALA A 161 -5.47 1.63 17.91
C ALA A 161 -3.97 1.77 17.57
N VAL A 162 -3.72 2.12 16.32
CA VAL A 162 -2.41 2.56 15.82
C VAL A 162 -2.38 4.08 15.76
N GLU A 163 -1.20 4.68 15.67
CA GLU A 163 -1.11 6.11 15.39
C GLU A 163 -1.44 6.36 13.93
N LEU A 164 -2.31 7.34 13.69
CA LEU A 164 -2.97 7.46 12.40
C LEU A 164 -2.13 8.25 11.39
N GLU A 165 -1.07 8.98 11.76
CA GLU A 165 -0.18 9.76 10.84
C GLU A 165 -0.88 10.64 9.76
N GLY A 166 -2.18 10.93 9.90
CA GLY A 166 -2.99 11.52 8.84
C GLY A 166 -3.32 10.54 7.70
N LEU A 167 -3.46 9.27 8.03
CA LEU A 167 -3.99 8.20 7.19
C LEU A 167 -5.51 8.30 7.23
N GLU A 168 -6.10 8.38 6.04
CA GLU A 168 -7.54 8.25 5.87
C GLU A 168 -7.83 7.16 4.84
N ALA A 169 -8.87 6.35 5.12
CA ALA A 169 -9.45 5.46 4.11
C ALA A 169 -10.80 5.98 3.63
N TRP A 170 -11.01 5.93 2.31
CA TRP A 170 -12.32 6.07 1.70
C TRP A 170 -12.80 4.70 1.22
N LEU A 171 -14.03 4.35 1.59
CA LEU A 171 -14.75 3.18 1.11
C LEU A 171 -15.66 3.57 -0.06
N ILE A 172 -15.55 2.83 -1.17
CA ILE A 172 -16.35 3.04 -2.38
C ILE A 172 -17.13 1.76 -2.69
N HIS A 173 -18.44 1.79 -2.43
CA HIS A 173 -19.32 0.64 -2.68
C HIS A 173 -19.48 0.33 -4.17
N GLY A 174 -19.96 -0.87 -4.48
CA GLY A 174 -20.22 -1.32 -5.85
C GLY A 174 -21.54 -0.82 -6.42
N THR A 175 -21.81 -1.23 -7.66
CA THR A 175 -23.08 -1.02 -8.35
C THR A 175 -24.25 -1.64 -7.58
N TRP A 176 -25.41 -0.95 -7.57
CA TRP A 176 -26.64 -1.38 -6.87
C TRP A 176 -26.43 -1.70 -5.37
N SER A 177 -25.46 -1.02 -4.76
CA SER A 177 -25.06 -1.19 -3.38
C SER A 177 -25.02 0.17 -2.69
N ASP A 178 -24.79 0.16 -1.38
CA ASP A 178 -24.56 1.37 -0.59
C ASP A 178 -23.44 1.13 0.45
N ASN A 179 -23.17 2.13 1.29
CA ASN A 179 -22.12 2.05 2.31
C ASN A 179 -22.37 1.01 3.41
N SER A 180 -23.61 0.55 3.61
CA SER A 180 -23.93 -0.53 4.56
C SER A 180 -23.54 -1.91 4.04
N SER A 181 -23.23 -2.05 2.75
CA SER A 181 -22.85 -3.32 2.13
C SER A 181 -21.47 -3.86 2.52
N PHE A 182 -20.61 -2.99 3.08
CA PHE A 182 -19.30 -3.41 3.54
C PHE A 182 -19.42 -4.24 4.83
N SER A 183 -18.91 -5.47 4.79
CA SER A 183 -18.89 -6.34 5.97
C SER A 183 -17.96 -5.79 7.07
N LYS A 184 -18.15 -6.28 8.30
CA LYS A 184 -17.30 -5.89 9.44
C LYS A 184 -15.80 -6.10 9.15
N PRO A 185 -15.33 -7.24 8.59
CA PRO A 185 -13.90 -7.41 8.31
C PRO A 185 -13.35 -6.41 7.29
N VAL A 186 -14.14 -5.97 6.30
CA VAL A 186 -13.70 -4.95 5.32
C VAL A 186 -13.61 -3.58 5.98
N ASN A 187 -14.57 -3.22 6.82
CA ASN A 187 -14.52 -2.01 7.62
C ASN A 187 -13.32 -2.02 8.59
N ASP A 188 -13.07 -3.15 9.26
CA ASP A 188 -11.92 -3.32 10.16
C ASP A 188 -10.60 -3.20 9.40
N LEU A 189 -10.51 -3.77 8.19
CA LEU A 189 -9.35 -3.59 7.32
C LEU A 189 -9.14 -2.13 6.97
N ALA A 190 -10.18 -1.45 6.47
CA ALA A 190 -10.12 -0.04 6.08
C ALA A 190 -9.66 0.85 7.24
N LYS A 191 -10.14 0.59 8.46
CA LYS A 191 -9.64 1.25 9.68
C LYS A 191 -8.16 0.94 9.93
N LYS A 192 -7.72 -0.30 9.78
CA LYS A 192 -6.31 -0.65 10.02
C LYS A 192 -5.37 -0.01 9.00
N ILE A 193 -5.73 -0.02 7.71
CA ILE A 193 -4.88 0.54 6.66
C ILE A 193 -5.03 2.06 6.53
N GLY A 194 -6.19 2.62 6.84
CA GLY A 194 -6.49 4.05 6.78
C GLY A 194 -6.42 4.74 8.12
N GLY A 195 -5.59 4.25 9.06
CA GLY A 195 -5.39 4.87 10.37
C GLY A 195 -6.70 5.26 11.04
N GLY A 196 -7.56 4.30 11.35
CA GLY A 196 -8.76 4.43 12.17
C GLY A 196 -9.93 5.21 11.57
N THR A 197 -9.66 6.19 10.71
CA THR A 197 -10.67 7.07 10.11
C THR A 197 -11.11 6.53 8.76
N VAL A 198 -12.41 6.27 8.64
CA VAL A 198 -13.01 5.76 7.40
C VAL A 198 -14.11 6.71 6.96
N TYR A 199 -13.94 7.26 5.77
CA TYR A 199 -14.95 8.02 5.05
C TYR A 199 -15.68 7.10 4.08
N SER A 200 -16.97 7.32 3.92
CA SER A 200 -17.79 6.52 3.02
C SER A 200 -18.25 7.39 1.86
N ASN A 201 -18.07 6.91 0.62
CA ASN A 201 -18.54 7.64 -0.56
C ASN A 201 -19.99 7.30 -0.86
N ASN A 202 -20.89 8.28 -0.88
CA ASN A 202 -22.27 8.09 -1.30
C ASN A 202 -22.38 8.39 -2.80
N TRP A 203 -22.29 7.37 -3.65
CA TRP A 203 -22.54 7.53 -5.09
C TRP A 203 -23.73 6.67 -5.53
N SER A 204 -24.26 6.91 -6.72
CA SER A 204 -25.52 6.29 -7.16
C SER A 204 -25.45 4.77 -7.33
N GLY A 205 -24.25 4.21 -7.48
CA GLY A 205 -24.09 2.79 -7.81
C GLY A 205 -24.62 2.44 -9.21
N GLU A 206 -24.77 3.40 -10.11
CA GLU A 206 -25.24 3.15 -11.47
C GLU A 206 -24.19 2.40 -12.31
N ASN A 207 -24.66 1.54 -13.22
CA ASN A 207 -23.79 0.72 -14.06
C ASN A 207 -23.55 1.33 -15.45
N ASN A 208 -23.06 2.56 -15.51
CA ASN A 208 -22.67 3.20 -16.77
C ASN A 208 -21.39 4.04 -16.58
N LYS A 209 -20.67 4.28 -17.68
CA LYS A 209 -19.37 5.00 -17.65
C LYS A 209 -19.52 6.42 -17.09
N SER A 210 -20.55 7.14 -17.52
CA SER A 210 -20.77 8.53 -17.09
C SER A 210 -20.98 8.64 -15.58
N ALA A 211 -21.77 7.75 -14.99
CA ALA A 211 -22.00 7.74 -13.55
C ALA A 211 -20.72 7.42 -12.76
N ARG A 212 -19.87 6.52 -13.27
CA ARG A 212 -18.58 6.22 -12.63
C ARG A 212 -17.60 7.38 -12.70
N THR A 213 -17.50 8.05 -13.85
CA THR A 213 -16.67 9.26 -14.01
C THR A 213 -17.17 10.41 -13.12
N GLN A 214 -18.48 10.60 -13.02
CA GLN A 214 -19.05 11.59 -12.11
C GLN A 214 -18.75 11.23 -10.65
N ALA A 215 -18.96 9.98 -10.25
CA ALA A 215 -18.64 9.52 -8.91
C ALA A 215 -17.14 9.67 -8.57
N ALA A 216 -16.25 9.47 -9.55
CA ALA A 216 -14.82 9.65 -9.38
C ALA A 216 -14.45 11.13 -9.17
N THR A 217 -15.11 12.02 -9.90
CA THR A 217 -14.97 13.48 -9.77
C THR A 217 -15.49 13.97 -8.41
N ASP A 218 -16.65 13.47 -7.99
CA ASP A 218 -17.25 13.81 -6.69
C ASP A 218 -16.38 13.31 -5.54
N LEU A 219 -15.85 12.10 -5.65
CA LEU A 219 -14.91 11.54 -4.69
C LEU A 219 -13.60 12.33 -4.64
N TYR A 220 -13.03 12.69 -5.79
CA TYR A 220 -11.86 13.57 -5.86
C TYR A 220 -12.09 14.89 -5.10
N ASN A 221 -13.21 15.57 -5.37
CA ASN A 221 -13.55 16.82 -4.70
C ASN A 221 -13.78 16.62 -3.20
N ASN A 222 -14.44 15.53 -2.80
CA ASN A 222 -14.64 15.19 -1.40
C ASN A 222 -13.32 14.96 -0.67
N ILE A 223 -12.39 14.21 -1.27
CA ILE A 223 -11.05 13.96 -0.71
C ILE A 223 -10.31 15.28 -0.52
N ILE A 224 -10.23 16.12 -1.55
CA ILE A 224 -9.53 17.41 -1.47
C ILE A 224 -10.16 18.32 -0.42
N SER A 225 -11.49 18.44 -0.41
CA SER A 225 -12.19 19.28 0.57
C SER A 225 -11.99 18.78 2.00
N THR A 226 -12.17 17.47 2.22
CA THR A 226 -11.98 16.83 3.53
C THR A 226 -10.55 17.04 4.01
N ARG A 227 -9.55 16.83 3.15
CA ARG A 227 -8.15 17.01 3.49
C ARG A 227 -7.80 18.46 3.75
N ASN A 228 -8.29 19.41 2.96
CA ASN A 228 -8.11 20.83 3.25
C ASN A 228 -8.73 21.22 4.61
N ASN A 229 -9.90 20.65 4.93
CA ASN A 229 -10.56 20.87 6.21
C ASN A 229 -9.80 20.24 7.39
N ILE A 230 -9.11 19.11 7.20
CA ILE A 230 -8.36 18.41 8.26
C ILE A 230 -6.94 18.95 8.39
N PHE A 231 -6.26 19.24 7.29
CA PHE A 231 -4.84 19.55 7.25
C PHE A 231 -4.50 21.01 6.92
N GLY A 232 -5.50 21.81 6.51
CA GLY A 232 -5.26 23.13 5.94
C GLY A 232 -4.77 23.02 4.50
N THR A 233 -4.62 24.16 3.83
CA THR A 233 -4.32 24.22 2.38
C THR A 233 -2.86 23.90 2.04
N ASN A 234 -1.97 23.84 3.04
CA ASN A 234 -0.51 23.79 2.85
C ASN A 234 0.16 22.48 3.33
N THR A 235 -0.60 21.43 3.68
CA THR A 235 0.00 20.15 4.12
C THR A 235 -0.63 18.94 3.40
N THR A 236 -0.39 18.84 2.09
CA THR A 236 -1.08 17.92 1.15
C THR A 236 -0.40 16.56 0.93
N ASN A 237 0.78 16.28 1.50
CA ASN A 237 1.50 15.00 1.35
C ASN A 237 1.06 13.90 2.35
N LYS A 238 -0.11 14.06 3.00
CA LYS A 238 -0.67 13.06 3.91
C LYS A 238 -1.10 11.81 3.14
N PRO A 239 -0.96 10.60 3.68
CA PRO A 239 -1.37 9.39 2.99
C PRO A 239 -2.85 9.39 2.56
N ILE A 240 -3.20 8.66 1.50
CA ILE A 240 -4.57 8.47 1.01
C ILE A 240 -4.78 6.98 0.73
N VAL A 241 -5.85 6.40 1.28
CA VAL A 241 -6.25 5.03 0.99
C VAL A 241 -7.62 5.00 0.33
N LEU A 242 -7.73 4.42 -0.87
CA LEU A 242 -9.02 4.14 -1.49
C LEU A 242 -9.25 2.63 -1.51
N LEU A 243 -10.37 2.18 -0.95
CA LEU A 243 -10.81 0.79 -1.03
C LEU A 243 -12.13 0.73 -1.77
N GLY A 244 -12.09 0.20 -2.98
CA GLY A 244 -13.26 0.08 -3.85
C GLY A 244 -13.68 -1.38 -4.05
N HIS A 245 -14.98 -1.64 -3.92
CA HIS A 245 -15.57 -2.95 -4.20
C HIS A 245 -16.30 -2.94 -5.54
N SER A 246 -16.15 -4.00 -6.35
CA SER A 246 -16.79 -4.11 -7.67
C SER A 246 -16.50 -2.87 -8.52
N HIS A 247 -17.48 -2.29 -9.19
CA HIS A 247 -17.32 -1.05 -9.95
C HIS A 247 -16.90 0.17 -9.12
N GLY A 248 -17.03 0.13 -7.79
CA GLY A 248 -16.45 1.14 -6.90
C GLY A 248 -14.92 1.16 -6.96
N GLY A 249 -14.28 0.05 -7.32
CA GLY A 249 -12.85 0.03 -7.62
C GLY A 249 -12.49 0.76 -8.91
N ASN A 250 -13.35 0.74 -9.92
CA ASN A 250 -13.14 1.53 -11.14
C ASN A 250 -13.24 3.05 -10.85
N VAL A 251 -14.19 3.44 -10.00
CA VAL A 251 -14.30 4.82 -9.48
C VAL A 251 -13.02 5.22 -8.75
N ALA A 252 -12.51 4.36 -7.86
CA ALA A 252 -11.27 4.62 -7.12
C ALA A 252 -10.04 4.78 -8.01
N ILE A 253 -9.90 3.98 -9.07
CA ILE A 253 -8.82 4.09 -10.06
C ILE A 253 -8.87 5.45 -10.76
N GLU A 254 -10.04 5.84 -11.25
CA GLU A 254 -10.23 7.11 -11.95
C GLU A 254 -9.97 8.31 -11.02
N THR A 255 -10.41 8.24 -9.76
CA THR A 255 -10.07 9.23 -8.74
C THR A 255 -8.57 9.33 -8.49
N PHE A 256 -7.83 8.21 -8.41
CA PHE A 256 -6.38 8.27 -8.21
C PHE A 256 -5.62 8.81 -9.42
N ASN A 257 -6.11 8.58 -10.63
CA ASN A 257 -5.55 9.24 -11.82
C ASN A 257 -5.68 10.78 -11.70
N MET A 258 -6.86 11.28 -11.32
CA MET A 258 -7.10 12.72 -11.10
C MET A 258 -6.24 13.29 -9.97
N LEU A 259 -6.14 12.58 -8.85
CA LEU A 259 -5.30 12.99 -7.71
C LEU A 259 -3.82 13.03 -8.10
N THR A 260 -3.34 12.05 -8.86
CA THR A 260 -1.94 11.99 -9.28
C THR A 260 -1.59 13.17 -10.20
N GLU A 261 -2.43 13.46 -11.19
CA GLU A 261 -2.24 14.62 -12.08
C GLU A 261 -2.18 15.95 -11.31
N ARG A 262 -3.11 16.12 -10.36
CA ARG A 262 -3.15 17.25 -9.44
C ARG A 262 -1.85 17.37 -8.63
N PHE A 263 -1.42 16.29 -7.96
CA PHE A 263 -0.22 16.33 -7.12
C PHE A 263 1.06 16.50 -7.93
N ASN A 264 1.16 15.91 -9.12
CA ASN A 264 2.27 16.17 -10.05
C ASN A 264 2.35 17.64 -10.43
N THR A 265 1.19 18.31 -10.63
CA THR A 265 1.12 19.74 -10.89
C THR A 265 1.56 20.56 -9.67
N ASP A 266 1.08 20.20 -8.48
CA ASP A 266 1.46 20.86 -7.22
C ASP A 266 2.97 20.72 -6.94
N MET A 267 3.58 19.55 -7.23
CA MET A 267 5.03 19.32 -7.16
C MET A 267 5.79 20.24 -8.12
N LYS A 268 5.38 20.30 -9.40
CA LYS A 268 6.02 21.15 -10.43
C LYS A 268 5.95 22.64 -10.07
N ASN A 269 4.87 23.06 -9.41
CA ASN A 269 4.67 24.44 -8.97
C ASN A 269 5.35 24.75 -7.61
N GLY A 270 6.03 23.78 -7.00
CA GLY A 270 6.65 23.94 -5.67
C GLY A 270 5.64 24.09 -4.53
N LEU A 271 4.37 23.74 -4.75
CA LEU A 271 3.31 23.75 -3.74
C LEU A 271 3.32 22.47 -2.89
N LEU A 272 3.98 21.42 -3.39
CA LEU A 272 4.15 20.14 -2.72
C LEU A 272 5.63 19.78 -2.74
N SER A 273 6.18 19.43 -1.59
CA SER A 273 7.58 19.00 -1.45
C SER A 273 7.76 17.50 -1.73
N GLU A 274 6.68 16.72 -1.58
CA GLU A 274 6.72 15.27 -1.68
C GLU A 274 5.34 14.71 -2.07
N MET A 275 5.31 13.70 -2.94
CA MET A 275 4.07 12.99 -3.26
C MET A 275 3.46 12.32 -2.03
N PRO A 276 2.14 12.46 -1.79
CA PRO A 276 1.46 11.69 -0.76
C PRO A 276 1.54 10.19 -1.06
N GLU A 277 1.66 9.39 -0.01
CA GLU A 277 1.55 7.94 -0.10
C GLU A 277 0.11 7.59 -0.52
N MET A 278 -0.05 6.94 -1.67
CA MET A 278 -1.36 6.58 -2.20
C MET A 278 -1.49 5.06 -2.26
N THR A 279 -2.48 4.52 -1.55
CA THR A 279 -2.77 3.08 -1.51
C THR A 279 -4.12 2.81 -2.15
N LEU A 280 -4.16 1.94 -3.16
CA LEU A 280 -5.39 1.47 -3.79
C LEU A 280 -5.64 0.01 -3.43
N VAL A 281 -6.81 -0.28 -2.88
CA VAL A 281 -7.30 -1.65 -2.68
C VAL A 281 -8.55 -1.88 -3.53
N THR A 282 -8.45 -2.73 -4.54
CA THR A 282 -9.60 -3.16 -5.35
C THR A 282 -10.07 -4.53 -4.92
N VAL A 283 -11.36 -4.68 -4.64
CA VAL A 283 -11.95 -5.96 -4.18
C VAL A 283 -13.05 -6.39 -5.15
N ASN A 284 -12.86 -7.55 -5.77
CA ASN A 284 -13.77 -8.09 -6.78
C ASN A 284 -14.12 -7.09 -7.91
N THR A 285 -13.19 -6.18 -8.21
CA THR A 285 -13.35 -5.16 -9.27
C THR A 285 -13.13 -5.79 -10.65
N PRO A 286 -13.99 -5.53 -11.64
CA PRO A 286 -13.73 -5.97 -13.01
C PRO A 286 -12.55 -5.18 -13.60
N VAL A 287 -11.52 -5.89 -14.05
CA VAL A 287 -10.34 -5.26 -14.68
C VAL A 287 -10.67 -4.99 -16.13
N ARG A 288 -10.86 -3.72 -16.47
CA ARG A 288 -11.19 -3.30 -17.84
C ARG A 288 -10.11 -2.39 -18.39
N SER A 289 -9.89 -2.43 -19.71
CA SER A 289 -8.89 -1.58 -20.37
C SER A 289 -9.16 -0.08 -20.21
N ASP A 290 -10.43 0.31 -20.05
CA ASP A 290 -10.85 1.70 -19.82
C ASP A 290 -10.73 2.16 -18.36
N TYR A 291 -10.35 1.27 -17.43
CA TYR A 291 -10.14 1.57 -16.02
C TYR A 291 -8.83 0.98 -15.52
N GLN A 292 -7.74 1.63 -15.93
CA GLN A 292 -6.37 1.36 -15.47
C GLN A 292 -5.83 2.61 -14.78
N LEU A 293 -4.90 2.42 -13.84
CA LEU A 293 -4.07 3.53 -13.39
C LEU A 293 -3.28 4.05 -14.59
N SER A 294 -3.19 5.38 -14.72
CA SER A 294 -2.33 6.01 -15.73
C SER A 294 -0.86 5.65 -15.49
N ASP A 295 0.01 5.86 -16.48
CA ASP A 295 1.44 5.57 -16.31
C ASP A 295 2.01 6.32 -15.10
N ASP A 296 1.69 7.61 -14.96
CA ASP A 296 2.03 8.44 -13.80
C ASP A 296 1.52 7.84 -12.49
N ALA A 297 0.23 7.46 -12.43
CA ALA A 297 -0.37 6.92 -11.21
C ALA A 297 0.19 5.53 -10.87
N SER A 298 0.45 4.69 -11.87
CA SER A 298 0.99 3.34 -11.68
C SER A 298 2.41 3.32 -11.10
N GLY A 299 3.16 4.41 -11.27
CA GLY A 299 4.49 4.56 -10.69
C GLY A 299 4.52 5.03 -9.23
N VAL A 300 3.39 5.49 -8.68
CA VAL A 300 3.31 6.11 -7.34
C VAL A 300 2.20 5.56 -6.45
N VAL A 301 1.22 4.85 -7.01
CA VAL A 301 0.11 4.25 -6.26
C VAL A 301 0.43 2.80 -5.95
N ASP A 302 0.47 2.46 -4.66
CA ASP A 302 0.58 1.09 -4.18
C ASP A 302 -0.76 0.36 -4.38
N HIS A 303 -0.86 -0.44 -5.45
CA HIS A 303 -2.10 -1.14 -5.81
C HIS A 303 -2.12 -2.59 -5.34
N VAL A 304 -3.07 -2.93 -4.46
CA VAL A 304 -3.41 -4.30 -4.06
C VAL A 304 -4.77 -4.67 -4.64
N ASN A 305 -4.83 -5.75 -5.41
CA ASN A 305 -6.05 -6.24 -6.02
C ASN A 305 -6.44 -7.60 -5.44
N VAL A 306 -7.68 -7.73 -4.99
CA VAL A 306 -8.25 -8.95 -4.43
C VAL A 306 -9.31 -9.49 -5.39
N TYR A 307 -9.16 -10.75 -5.80
CA TYR A 307 -10.04 -11.39 -6.78
C TYR A 307 -10.32 -12.86 -6.45
N ALA A 308 -11.34 -13.42 -7.10
CA ALA A 308 -11.61 -14.86 -7.08
C ALA A 308 -11.92 -15.40 -8.47
N ASP A 309 -11.36 -16.57 -8.80
CA ASP A 309 -11.52 -17.20 -10.12
C ASP A 309 -12.98 -17.52 -10.47
N ARG A 310 -13.84 -17.73 -9.46
CA ARG A 310 -15.25 -18.07 -9.65
C ARG A 310 -16.17 -16.85 -9.83
N ASP A 311 -15.65 -15.64 -9.67
CA ASP A 311 -16.44 -14.42 -9.80
C ASP A 311 -16.65 -14.05 -11.28
N SER A 312 -17.86 -14.32 -11.78
CA SER A 312 -18.23 -14.06 -13.17
C SER A 312 -18.38 -12.57 -13.50
N VAL A 313 -18.61 -11.70 -12.51
CA VAL A 313 -18.73 -10.25 -12.74
C VAL A 313 -17.37 -9.65 -13.05
N GLN A 314 -16.30 -10.14 -12.41
CA GLN A 314 -14.94 -9.72 -12.74
C GLN A 314 -14.52 -10.14 -14.14
N LYS A 315 -14.88 -11.34 -14.58
CA LYS A 315 -14.55 -11.89 -15.90
C LYS A 315 -15.36 -11.25 -17.04
N ASN A 316 -16.60 -10.87 -16.78
CA ASN A 316 -17.54 -10.44 -17.81
C ASN A 316 -17.81 -8.92 -17.79
N GLY A 317 -17.07 -8.14 -16.99
CA GLY A 317 -17.16 -6.67 -16.99
C GLY A 317 -18.51 -6.10 -16.52
N GLY A 318 -19.39 -6.95 -15.97
CA GLY A 318 -20.68 -6.61 -15.39
C GLY A 318 -21.73 -6.05 -16.37
N ASN A 319 -22.20 -6.84 -17.35
CA ASN A 319 -23.59 -7.02 -17.82
C ASN A 319 -23.57 -7.85 -19.12
N VAL A 320 -24.49 -8.80 -19.30
CA VAL A 320 -24.47 -9.85 -20.33
C VAL A 320 -24.69 -9.32 -21.77
N ILE A 321 -25.02 -8.05 -21.96
CA ILE A 321 -25.55 -7.57 -23.25
C ILE A 321 -24.62 -6.66 -24.03
N ASN A 322 -23.61 -6.04 -23.41
CA ASN A 322 -22.54 -5.33 -24.10
C ASN A 322 -21.56 -4.85 -23.03
N LEU A 323 -20.30 -5.30 -23.08
CA LEU A 323 -19.08 -4.53 -22.76
C LEU A 323 -17.87 -5.51 -22.73
N GLY A 324 -16.72 -5.01 -23.20
CA GLY A 324 -15.53 -5.78 -23.62
C GLY A 324 -14.90 -6.74 -22.60
N GLU A 325 -13.92 -7.50 -23.09
CA GLU A 325 -13.11 -8.46 -22.31
C GLU A 325 -12.63 -7.83 -21.00
N ALA A 326 -13.01 -8.42 -19.86
CA ALA A 326 -12.53 -8.05 -18.55
C ALA A 326 -11.61 -9.14 -18.01
N ASN A 327 -10.54 -8.71 -17.35
CA ASN A 327 -9.58 -9.57 -16.68
C ASN A 327 -9.81 -9.54 -15.17
N GLN A 328 -9.03 -10.34 -14.44
CA GLN A 328 -9.07 -10.41 -12.97
C GLN A 328 -7.80 -9.87 -12.33
N ILE A 329 -6.76 -9.60 -13.13
CA ILE A 329 -5.41 -9.27 -12.72
C ILE A 329 -5.03 -7.90 -13.28
N TYR A 330 -4.51 -7.02 -12.43
CA TYR A 330 -3.88 -5.77 -12.84
C TYR A 330 -2.37 -5.97 -12.97
N ARG A 331 -1.76 -5.48 -14.06
CA ARG A 331 -0.34 -5.72 -14.37
C ARG A 331 0.62 -5.18 -13.32
N ASN A 332 0.34 -3.99 -12.77
CA ASN A 332 1.21 -3.29 -11.82
C ASN A 332 0.65 -3.33 -10.39
N ALA A 333 -0.09 -4.40 -10.04
CA ALA A 333 -0.68 -4.58 -8.72
C ALA A 333 -0.20 -5.86 -8.06
N ILE A 334 -0.25 -5.89 -6.73
CA ILE A 334 -0.17 -7.13 -5.96
C ILE A 334 -1.53 -7.81 -6.07
N ASN A 335 -1.59 -8.91 -6.81
CA ASN A 335 -2.85 -9.63 -7.07
C ASN A 335 -3.01 -10.81 -6.10
N ILE A 336 -3.99 -10.72 -5.21
CA ILE A 336 -4.33 -11.70 -4.19
C ILE A 336 -5.57 -12.49 -4.63
N ASN A 337 -5.37 -13.77 -4.95
CA ASN A 337 -6.46 -14.70 -5.15
C ASN A 337 -6.82 -15.37 -3.84
N TYR A 338 -8.03 -15.16 -3.33
CA TYR A 338 -8.44 -15.74 -2.05
C TYR A 338 -9.05 -17.14 -2.17
N GLN A 339 -9.08 -17.70 -3.38
CA GLN A 339 -9.56 -19.05 -3.68
C GLN A 339 -10.84 -19.37 -2.93
N ASP A 340 -11.99 -18.86 -3.39
CA ASP A 340 -13.31 -18.97 -2.71
C ASP A 340 -13.44 -20.24 -1.84
N GLN A 341 -13.27 -20.06 -0.52
CA GLN A 341 -13.18 -21.15 0.45
C GLN A 341 -14.56 -21.65 0.91
N ILE A 342 -15.64 -21.09 0.34
CA ILE A 342 -17.01 -21.40 0.73
C ILE A 342 -17.58 -22.46 -0.22
N SER A 343 -17.69 -23.68 0.28
CA SER A 343 -18.36 -24.77 -0.44
C SER A 343 -19.88 -24.50 -0.52
N ARG A 344 -20.35 -23.93 -1.63
CA ARG A 344 -21.78 -23.93 -1.98
C ARG A 344 -22.12 -25.18 -2.78
N THR A 345 -22.98 -26.03 -2.22
CA THR A 345 -23.47 -27.27 -2.84
C THR A 345 -24.76 -27.10 -3.65
N ASP A 346 -25.25 -25.88 -3.84
CA ASP A 346 -26.46 -25.63 -4.59
C ASP A 346 -26.19 -24.94 -5.94
N SER A 347 -26.75 -25.52 -7.00
CA SER A 347 -26.76 -24.99 -8.36
C SER A 347 -27.75 -23.82 -8.53
N SER A 348 -28.07 -23.10 -7.44
CA SER A 348 -29.06 -22.03 -7.39
C SER A 348 -28.43 -20.71 -6.94
N GLY A 349 -28.01 -19.91 -7.92
CA GLY A 349 -28.05 -18.45 -7.86
C GLY A 349 -27.08 -17.77 -6.90
N CYS A 350 -26.05 -17.12 -7.45
CA CYS A 350 -25.27 -16.09 -6.78
C CYS A 350 -26.22 -14.97 -6.32
N GLY A 351 -26.53 -14.91 -5.02
CA GLY A 351 -27.56 -14.03 -4.48
C GLY A 351 -27.23 -12.54 -4.64
N VAL A 352 -28.21 -11.78 -5.15
CA VAL A 352 -28.55 -10.33 -5.11
C VAL A 352 -27.43 -9.25 -5.15
N THR A 353 -26.15 -9.59 -5.21
CA THR A 353 -25.04 -8.67 -5.59
C THR A 353 -24.29 -9.17 -6.82
N ASN A 354 -24.80 -10.20 -7.52
CA ASN A 354 -24.27 -10.82 -8.74
C ASN A 354 -22.82 -11.35 -8.70
N HIS A 355 -22.06 -11.11 -7.63
CA HIS A 355 -20.73 -11.69 -7.41
C HIS A 355 -20.85 -13.07 -6.74
N CYS A 356 -20.28 -14.11 -7.35
CA CYS A 356 -20.25 -15.45 -6.77
C CYS A 356 -19.10 -15.57 -5.75
N GLY A 357 -19.35 -16.10 -4.55
CA GLY A 357 -18.34 -16.28 -3.49
C GLY A 357 -18.02 -14.99 -2.72
N THR A 358 -19.06 -14.31 -2.20
CA THR A 358 -19.00 -12.89 -1.80
C THR A 358 -17.70 -12.51 -1.09
N ALA A 359 -17.02 -11.47 -1.62
CA ALA A 359 -15.78 -10.96 -1.02
C ALA A 359 -15.95 -10.62 0.46
N SER A 360 -17.14 -10.18 0.85
CA SER A 360 -17.54 -9.93 2.23
C SER A 360 -17.52 -11.17 3.13
N GLU A 361 -17.99 -12.34 2.65
CA GLU A 361 -17.94 -13.59 3.43
C GLU A 361 -16.50 -14.12 3.53
N ASN A 362 -15.71 -13.98 2.46
CA ASN A 362 -14.31 -14.40 2.42
C ASN A 362 -13.33 -13.38 3.02
N ALA A 363 -13.81 -12.23 3.51
CA ALA A 363 -12.96 -11.13 4.01
C ALA A 363 -12.05 -11.51 5.18
N LYS A 364 -12.40 -12.54 5.95
CA LYS A 364 -11.52 -13.07 7.00
C LYS A 364 -10.24 -13.72 6.46
N VAL A 365 -10.25 -14.18 5.21
CA VAL A 365 -9.10 -14.84 4.55
C VAL A 365 -8.18 -13.82 3.91
N TRP A 366 -8.74 -12.90 3.11
CA TRP A 366 -7.92 -11.99 2.32
C TRP A 366 -7.56 -10.68 3.03
N ALA A 367 -8.36 -10.20 3.98
CA ALA A 367 -8.09 -8.92 4.64
C ALA A 367 -6.73 -8.90 5.40
N PRO A 368 -6.34 -9.95 6.15
CA PRO A 368 -5.01 -10.00 6.77
C PRO A 368 -3.87 -9.93 5.75
N GLN A 369 -4.03 -10.57 4.58
CA GLN A 369 -3.04 -10.54 3.51
C GLN A 369 -2.91 -9.14 2.92
N VAL A 370 -4.03 -8.46 2.63
CA VAL A 370 -4.03 -7.06 2.17
C VAL A 370 -3.35 -6.15 3.19
N GLN A 371 -3.70 -6.28 4.48
CA GLN A 371 -3.09 -5.48 5.54
C GLN A 371 -1.55 -5.64 5.56
N SER A 372 -1.07 -6.88 5.45
CA SER A 372 0.38 -7.16 5.40
C SER A 372 1.05 -6.46 4.21
N GLN A 373 0.49 -6.61 3.01
CA GLN A 373 1.04 -6.02 1.78
C GLN A 373 1.06 -4.49 1.82
N VAL A 374 -0.02 -3.86 2.28
CA VAL A 374 -0.07 -2.39 2.42
C VAL A 374 0.98 -1.89 3.41
N ASN A 375 1.13 -2.57 4.55
CA ASN A 375 2.12 -2.19 5.56
C ASN A 375 3.54 -2.35 5.04
N THR A 376 3.81 -3.37 4.22
CA THR A 376 5.10 -3.56 3.57
C THR A 376 5.39 -2.49 2.51
N GLY A 377 4.42 -2.15 1.64
CA GLY A 377 4.57 -1.08 0.65
C GLY A 377 4.93 0.26 1.30
N ARG A 378 4.30 0.59 2.42
CA ARG A 378 4.64 1.78 3.21
C ARG A 378 6.03 1.73 3.80
N ALA A 379 6.48 0.58 4.28
CA ALA A 379 7.85 0.43 4.76
C ALA A 379 8.87 0.68 3.65
N LEU A 380 8.64 0.19 2.42
CA LEU A 380 9.46 0.46 1.22
C LEU A 380 9.57 1.94 0.92
N ASN A 381 8.44 2.65 0.90
CA ASN A 381 8.41 4.08 0.64
C ASN A 381 9.12 4.92 1.72
N LYS A 382 9.23 4.42 2.96
CA LYS A 382 9.97 5.06 4.05
C LYS A 382 11.48 4.79 4.01
N THR A 383 11.93 3.63 3.50
CA THR A 383 13.36 3.27 3.45
C THR A 383 14.08 3.82 2.22
N LEU A 384 13.36 4.06 1.11
CA LEU A 384 13.96 4.52 -0.17
C LEU A 384 14.08 6.03 -0.32
N LYS A 385 13.54 6.83 0.62
CA LYS A 385 13.63 8.29 0.56
C LYS A 385 14.81 8.76 1.43
N PRO A 386 15.81 9.46 0.87
CA PRO A 386 16.77 10.16 1.70
C PRO A 386 16.04 11.25 2.48
N GLN A 387 16.30 11.33 3.80
CA GLN A 387 15.76 12.36 4.70
C GLN A 387 16.20 13.77 4.29
#